data_AF-A0A9E5IIN8-F1
#
_entry.id   AF-A0A9E5IIN8-F1
#
_cell.length_a   1.000
_cell.length_b   1.000
_cell.length_c   1.000
_cell.angle_alpha   90.00
_cell.angle_beta   90.00
_cell.angle_gamma   90.00
#
_symmetry.space_group_name_H-M   'P 1'
#
loop_
_entity.id
_entity.type
_entity.pdbx_description
1 polymer ?
#
loop_
_entity_poly.entity_id
_entity_poly.type
_entity_poly.pdbx_seq_one_letter_code
_entity_poly.pdbx_strand_id
1 'polypeptide(L)'
;MNYTGIDHHKRYSVACTLDERGRLLKQARIDHNAPEAFAAYFEALDGPSEAVIEACWNWGTLYDLLEETPNVAKVVLSNPAKNRIIADAQIKNDKVDAKALATLLRGNFVSTVHVPGKDVRQKKNTVRQRLWLARVRTMVRNRIHTVLDRHPRVERPAHKDPFCNQGKAWMKRVELPGPDRQLLTEDLELHELLDKHIRALEERVESDNAAHADALRLRTLPGVGKVLGPVIALEIDGVGRFKTADKFCAYAGLVPTTHSSGGKTSHGRMLPFCNRWLKWAFIEAAWVAVGCSDYFGSFYKRHRARGKGANEAITITARRMAKIAWKMLTEQRDYSKVPVITKPLSPAALVSD
;
A
#
# COMPACT_ATOMS: atom_id res chain seq x y z
N MET A 1 30.78 13.01 12.86
CA MET A 1 29.35 12.71 12.60
C MET A 1 28.90 11.64 13.59
N ASN A 2 27.68 11.74 14.12
CA ASN A 2 27.11 10.77 15.06
C ASN A 2 26.08 9.86 14.36
N TYR A 3 25.89 8.65 14.88
CA TYR A 3 24.96 7.67 14.31
C TYR A 3 24.01 7.17 15.38
N THR A 4 22.73 7.52 15.26
CA THR A 4 21.70 7.22 16.25
C THR A 4 20.71 6.19 15.72
N GLY A 5 20.59 5.06 16.40
CA GLY A 5 19.51 4.11 16.18
C GLY A 5 18.41 4.31 17.21
N ILE A 6 17.16 4.32 16.75
CA ILE A 6 15.99 4.53 17.61
C ILE A 6 15.04 3.36 17.43
N ASP A 7 14.81 2.63 18.52
CA ASP A 7 13.76 1.63 18.61
C ASP A 7 12.46 2.30 19.10
N HIS A 8 11.43 2.29 18.26
CA HIS A 8 10.24 3.13 18.43
C HIS A 8 9.05 2.32 18.96
N HIS A 9 8.52 2.73 20.12
CA HIS A 9 7.34 2.13 20.74
C HIS A 9 6.20 3.15 20.93
N LYS A 10 5.01 2.63 21.25
CA LYS A 10 3.79 3.44 21.39
C LYS A 10 3.89 4.55 22.45
N ARG A 11 4.61 4.30 23.55
CA ARG A 11 4.67 5.19 24.72
C ARG A 11 6.06 5.75 25.01
N TYR A 12 7.08 5.21 24.38
CA TYR A 12 8.47 5.62 24.57
C TYR A 12 9.28 5.22 23.35
N SER A 13 10.49 5.74 23.23
CA SER A 13 11.50 5.22 22.30
C SER A 13 12.80 4.99 23.04
N VAL A 14 13.63 4.07 22.56
CA VAL A 14 14.99 3.90 23.06
C VAL A 14 15.95 4.37 21.98
N ALA A 15 16.78 5.36 22.31
CA ALA A 15 17.78 5.91 21.41
C ALA A 15 19.18 5.46 21.86
N CYS A 16 20.03 5.13 20.89
CA CYS A 16 21.42 4.77 21.10
C CYS A 16 22.29 5.46 20.04
N THR A 17 23.25 6.26 20.46
CA THR A 17 24.15 7.03 19.60
C THR A 17 25.56 6.52 19.69
N LEU A 18 26.17 6.24 18.53
CA LEU A 18 27.56 5.84 18.36
C LEU A 18 28.35 6.92 17.62
N ASP A 19 29.64 7.02 17.91
CA ASP A 19 30.58 7.78 17.07
C ASP A 19 31.03 6.98 15.83
N GLU A 20 31.86 7.58 14.99
CA GLU A 20 32.43 6.95 13.78
C GLU A 20 33.22 5.66 14.09
N ARG A 21 33.89 5.60 15.24
CA ARG A 21 34.65 4.43 15.69
C ARG A 21 33.75 3.35 16.31
N GLY A 22 32.45 3.60 16.45
CA GLY A 22 31.48 2.69 17.07
C GLY A 22 31.47 2.72 18.59
N ARG A 23 32.11 3.73 19.21
CA ARG A 23 32.05 3.94 20.66
C ARG A 23 30.68 4.50 21.03
N LEU A 24 30.13 4.02 22.14
CA LEU A 24 28.86 4.50 22.67
C LEU A 24 29.02 5.92 23.22
N LEU A 25 28.29 6.88 22.65
CA LEU A 25 28.25 8.26 23.13
C LEU A 25 27.12 8.47 24.12
N LYS A 26 25.91 7.98 23.78
CA LYS A 26 24.72 8.15 24.61
C LYS A 26 23.73 7.01 24.37
N GLN A 27 23.01 6.63 25.41
CA GLN A 27 21.87 5.74 25.32
C GLN A 27 20.82 6.18 26.33
N ALA A 28 19.58 6.38 25.89
CA ALA A 28 18.51 6.83 26.76
C ALA A 28 17.16 6.27 26.30
N ARG A 29 16.24 6.16 27.26
CA ARG A 29 14.82 6.01 27.00
C ARG A 29 14.20 7.41 26.97
N ILE A 30 13.38 7.66 25.96
CA ILE A 30 12.65 8.90 25.74
C ILE A 30 11.18 8.59 25.96
N ASP A 31 10.66 8.96 27.13
CA ASP A 31 9.26 8.73 27.48
C ASP A 31 8.32 9.64 26.70
N HIS A 32 7.11 9.14 26.47
CA HIS A 32 6.03 9.78 25.70
C HIS A 32 6.35 10.15 24.25
N ASN A 33 7.54 9.79 23.76
CA ASN A 33 8.04 10.27 22.47
C ASN A 33 7.96 11.80 22.36
N ALA A 34 8.22 12.51 23.47
CA ALA A 34 8.04 13.95 23.56
C ALA A 34 9.05 14.70 22.68
N PRO A 35 8.62 15.69 21.86
CA PRO A 35 9.52 16.47 21.02
C PRO A 35 10.69 17.11 21.77
N GLU A 36 10.42 17.69 22.93
CA GLU A 36 11.40 18.37 23.77
C GLU A 36 12.44 17.39 24.32
N ALA A 37 12.03 16.16 24.61
CA ALA A 37 12.92 15.12 25.09
C ALA A 37 13.82 14.57 23.97
N PHE A 38 13.34 14.52 22.72
CA PHE A 38 14.19 14.24 21.57
C PHE A 38 15.18 15.37 21.31
N ALA A 39 14.75 16.63 21.34
CA ALA A 39 15.64 17.79 21.22
C ALA A 39 16.74 17.75 22.29
N ALA A 40 16.38 17.62 23.57
CA ALA A 40 17.35 17.50 24.66
C ALA A 40 18.27 16.27 24.52
N TYR A 41 17.79 15.17 23.93
CA TYR A 41 18.64 14.02 23.65
C TYR A 41 19.77 14.37 22.68
N PHE A 42 19.44 15.01 21.54
CA PHE A 42 20.37 15.36 20.46
C PHE A 42 21.18 16.63 20.72
N GLU A 43 20.69 17.59 21.52
CA GLU A 43 21.43 18.79 21.94
C GLU A 43 22.61 18.45 22.84
N ALA A 44 22.47 17.41 23.67
CA ALA A 44 23.53 16.92 24.54
C ALA A 44 24.54 16.00 23.83
N LEU A 45 24.52 15.92 22.50
CA LEU A 45 25.54 15.25 21.69
C LEU A 45 26.45 16.27 21.03
N ASP A 46 27.74 15.98 20.97
CA ASP A 46 28.70 16.81 20.27
C ASP A 46 28.56 16.63 18.75
N GLY A 47 27.95 17.61 18.08
CA GLY A 47 27.84 17.66 16.63
C GLY A 47 26.64 16.91 16.03
N PRO A 48 26.48 16.97 14.70
CA PRO A 48 25.30 16.45 14.01
C PRO A 48 25.21 14.92 14.07
N SER A 49 23.97 14.41 14.07
CA SER A 49 23.65 12.98 14.01
C SER A 49 22.83 12.61 12.78
N GLU A 50 23.17 11.51 12.13
CA GLU A 50 22.20 10.75 11.35
C GLU A 50 21.38 9.87 12.30
N ALA A 51 20.07 9.75 12.05
CA ALA A 51 19.17 8.93 12.84
C ALA A 51 18.52 7.86 11.97
N VAL A 52 18.40 6.62 12.47
CA VAL A 52 17.67 5.53 11.82
C VAL A 52 16.53 5.03 12.68
N ILE A 53 15.38 4.85 12.06
CA ILE A 53 14.18 4.26 12.66
C ILE A 53 13.66 3.11 11.80
N GLU A 54 12.92 2.17 12.35
CA GLU A 54 12.24 1.14 11.55
C GLU A 54 10.92 1.64 10.96
N ALA A 55 10.55 1.12 9.78
CA ALA A 55 9.24 1.32 9.15
C ALA A 55 8.12 0.57 9.88
N CYS A 56 7.96 0.85 11.17
CA CYS A 56 7.07 0.19 12.11
C CYS A 56 5.84 1.08 12.44
N TRP A 57 5.19 0.82 13.57
CA TRP A 57 3.97 1.52 14.00
C TRP A 57 4.14 3.05 13.92
N ASN A 58 3.23 3.72 13.20
CA ASN A 58 3.18 5.19 13.06
C ASN A 58 4.53 5.89 12.81
N TRP A 59 5.45 5.23 12.10
CA TRP A 59 6.81 5.74 11.84
C TRP A 59 6.83 7.16 11.26
N GLY A 60 5.81 7.55 10.49
CA GLY A 60 5.75 8.86 9.84
C GLY A 60 5.76 10.04 10.83
N THR A 61 5.13 9.88 11.99
CA THR A 61 5.10 10.93 13.03
C THR A 61 6.48 11.12 13.66
N LEU A 62 7.15 10.02 14.01
CA LEU A 62 8.52 10.09 14.54
C LEU A 62 9.50 10.59 13.47
N TYR A 63 9.33 10.17 12.21
CA TYR A 63 10.16 10.62 11.11
C TYR A 63 10.09 12.15 10.94
N ASP A 64 8.87 12.71 10.89
CA ASP A 64 8.65 14.17 10.82
C ASP A 64 9.25 14.89 12.03
N LEU A 65 9.03 14.36 13.23
CA LEU A 65 9.60 14.92 14.45
C LEU A 65 11.14 14.99 14.37
N LEU A 66 11.79 13.91 13.94
CA LEU A 66 13.24 13.85 13.85
C LEU A 66 13.79 14.76 12.75
N GLU A 67 13.10 14.92 11.62
CA GLU A 67 13.50 15.89 10.58
C GLU A 67 13.44 17.33 11.09
N GLU A 68 12.51 17.63 12.00
CA GLU A 68 12.34 18.95 12.61
C GLU A 68 13.23 19.13 13.88
N THR A 69 13.94 18.09 14.34
CA THR A 69 14.73 18.12 15.58
C THR A 69 16.13 18.72 15.34
N PRO A 70 16.57 19.70 16.15
CA PRO A 70 17.93 20.24 16.07
C PRO A 70 19.01 19.15 16.20
N ASN A 71 20.15 19.36 15.54
CA ASN A 71 21.29 18.43 15.46
C ASN A 71 21.00 17.08 14.77
N VAL A 72 19.79 16.82 14.28
CA VAL A 72 19.51 15.67 13.39
C VAL A 72 19.75 16.11 11.95
N ALA A 73 20.86 15.66 11.37
CA ALA A 73 21.25 16.03 10.00
C ALA A 73 20.48 15.23 8.93
N LYS A 74 20.02 14.02 9.27
CA LYS A 74 19.34 13.12 8.33
C LYS A 74 18.59 12.03 9.07
N VAL A 75 17.41 11.69 8.58
CA VAL A 75 16.63 10.55 9.06
C VAL A 75 16.60 9.45 8.00
N VAL A 76 16.84 8.21 8.42
CA VAL A 76 16.85 7.01 7.58
C VAL A 76 15.75 6.08 8.04
N LEU A 77 14.82 5.76 7.14
CA LEU A 77 13.79 4.76 7.40
C LEU A 77 14.30 3.38 6.97
N SER A 78 14.34 2.43 7.90
CA SER A 78 14.84 1.09 7.66
C SER A 78 13.74 0.05 7.48
N ASN A 79 14.06 -1.02 6.73
CA ASN A 79 13.15 -2.12 6.46
C ASN A 79 13.31 -3.21 7.54
N PRO A 80 12.36 -3.34 8.48
CA PRO A 80 12.48 -4.28 9.60
C PRO A 80 12.59 -5.75 9.15
N ALA A 81 11.96 -6.09 8.02
CA ALA A 81 11.98 -7.46 7.50
C ALA A 81 13.35 -7.89 6.95
N LYS A 82 14.21 -6.93 6.60
CA LYS A 82 15.55 -7.20 6.05
C LYS A 82 16.66 -7.04 7.09
N ASN A 83 16.50 -6.16 8.07
CA ASN A 83 17.50 -5.94 9.12
C ASN A 83 17.62 -7.12 10.09
N ARG A 84 16.55 -7.90 10.27
CA ARG A 84 16.56 -9.14 11.08
C ARG A 84 17.58 -10.19 10.61
N ILE A 85 18.08 -10.09 9.37
CA ILE A 85 19.10 -10.99 8.82
C ILE A 85 20.50 -10.66 9.36
N ILE A 86 20.73 -9.44 9.86
CA ILE A 86 22.04 -8.96 10.31
C ILE A 86 22.16 -8.98 11.84
N ALA A 87 21.04 -8.91 12.56
CA ALA A 87 20.97 -8.84 14.02
C ALA A 87 20.35 -10.10 14.65
N ASP A 88 20.96 -11.26 14.39
CA ASP A 88 20.56 -12.53 15.01
C ASP A 88 21.08 -12.59 16.46
N ALA A 89 20.52 -11.73 17.32
CA ALA A 89 20.85 -11.68 18.74
C ALA A 89 19.92 -12.63 19.51
N GLN A 90 20.49 -13.55 20.29
CA GLN A 90 19.75 -14.45 21.19
C GLN A 90 19.01 -13.69 22.32
N ILE A 91 19.36 -12.43 22.56
CA ILE A 91 18.72 -11.55 23.56
C ILE A 91 18.12 -10.36 22.83
N LYS A 92 16.79 -10.25 22.84
CA LYS A 92 16.04 -9.10 22.34
C LYS A 92 15.66 -8.17 23.47
N ASN A 93 16.18 -6.95 23.44
CA ASN A 93 15.70 -5.86 24.26
C ASN A 93 15.86 -4.54 23.49
N ASP A 94 15.02 -3.56 23.81
CA ASP A 94 14.93 -2.29 23.08
C ASP A 94 16.28 -1.54 22.98
N LYS A 95 17.15 -1.68 23.99
CA LYS A 95 18.50 -1.09 24.01
C LYS A 95 19.44 -1.75 23.00
N VAL A 96 19.39 -3.07 22.89
CA VAL A 96 20.16 -3.86 21.93
C VAL A 96 19.67 -3.57 20.52
N ASP A 97 18.35 -3.48 20.31
CA ASP A 97 17.75 -3.19 19.01
C ASP A 97 18.13 -1.77 18.52
N ALA A 98 18.04 -0.76 19.40
CA ALA A 98 18.50 0.60 19.10
C ALA A 98 20.00 0.65 18.75
N LYS A 99 20.85 -0.07 19.50
CA LYS A 99 22.30 -0.14 19.22
C LYS A 99 22.61 -0.87 17.91
N ALA A 100 21.87 -1.94 17.59
CA ALA A 100 22.01 -2.67 16.34
C ALA A 100 21.68 -1.76 15.15
N LEU A 101 20.59 -1.01 15.22
CA LEU A 101 20.24 -0.02 14.20
C LEU A 101 21.32 1.06 14.03
N ALA A 102 21.83 1.62 15.13
CA ALA A 102 22.92 2.60 15.10
C ALA A 102 24.18 2.03 14.42
N THR A 103 24.49 0.76 14.71
CA THR A 103 25.64 0.05 14.13
C THR A 103 25.47 -0.16 12.63
N LEU A 104 24.27 -0.58 12.19
CA LEU A 104 23.95 -0.73 10.78
C LEU A 104 24.05 0.60 10.03
N LEU A 105 23.55 1.69 10.63
CA LEU A 105 23.60 3.02 10.04
C LEU A 105 25.05 3.49 9.86
N ARG A 106 25.87 3.38 10.91
CA ARG A 106 27.30 3.70 10.88
C ARG A 106 28.06 2.92 9.80
N GLY A 107 27.73 1.65 9.63
CA GLY A 107 28.34 0.79 8.61
C GLY A 107 27.76 0.93 7.20
N ASN A 108 26.76 1.80 6.99
CA ASN A 108 26.01 1.92 5.74
C ASN A 108 25.38 0.59 5.27
N PHE A 109 24.94 -0.24 6.22
CA PHE A 109 24.32 -1.54 5.99
C PHE A 109 22.79 -1.53 6.16
N VAL A 110 22.19 -0.36 6.43
CA VAL A 110 20.73 -0.23 6.58
C VAL A 110 20.03 -0.50 5.26
N SER A 111 19.14 -1.49 5.24
CA SER A 111 18.20 -1.64 4.12
C SER A 111 17.15 -0.55 4.21
N THR A 112 17.23 0.47 3.36
CA THR A 112 16.32 1.62 3.41
C THR A 112 14.94 1.35 2.79
N VAL A 113 13.95 2.11 3.26
CA VAL A 113 12.60 2.20 2.70
C VAL A 113 12.41 3.59 2.13
N HIS A 114 11.74 3.68 0.98
CA HIS A 114 11.35 4.98 0.44
C HIS A 114 10.38 5.69 1.38
N VAL A 115 10.67 6.96 1.66
CA VAL A 115 9.82 7.84 2.46
C VAL A 115 9.07 8.78 1.52
N PRO A 116 7.75 8.62 1.34
CA PRO A 116 6.96 9.62 0.63
C PRO A 116 6.95 10.94 1.38
N GLY A 117 6.83 12.06 0.66
CA GLY A 117 6.67 13.38 1.27
C GLY A 117 5.46 13.45 2.21
N LYS A 118 5.48 14.38 3.19
CA LYS A 118 4.44 14.53 4.23
C LYS A 118 3.03 14.61 3.66
N ASP A 119 2.82 15.44 2.64
CA ASP A 119 1.54 15.56 1.91
C ASP A 119 1.08 14.22 1.29
N VAL A 120 1.98 13.50 0.60
CA VAL A 120 1.67 12.20 0.00
C VAL A 120 1.30 11.17 1.08
N ARG A 121 1.99 11.16 2.24
CA ARG A 121 1.65 10.26 3.36
C ARG A 121 0.27 10.57 3.94
N GLN A 122 -0.08 11.85 4.07
CA GLN A 122 -1.42 12.27 4.53
C GLN A 122 -2.51 11.84 3.54
N LYS A 123 -2.32 12.09 2.24
CA LYS A 123 -3.24 11.64 1.18
C LYS A 123 -3.38 10.12 1.13
N LYS A 124 -2.28 9.37 1.35
CA LYS A 124 -2.31 7.91 1.52
C LYS A 124 -3.24 7.49 2.65
N ASN A 125 -3.21 8.19 3.79
CA ASN A 125 -4.09 7.84 4.92
C ASN A 125 -5.57 8.02 4.57
N THR A 126 -5.93 9.07 3.83
CA THR A 126 -7.30 9.29 3.34
C THR A 126 -7.77 8.14 2.44
N VAL A 127 -6.98 7.76 1.42
CA VAL A 127 -7.38 6.66 0.52
C VAL A 127 -7.43 5.32 1.28
N ARG A 128 -6.48 5.05 2.19
CA ARG A 128 -6.47 3.83 3.00
C ARG A 128 -7.64 3.76 3.97
N GLN A 129 -8.09 4.89 4.52
CA GLN A 129 -9.28 4.96 5.37
C GLN A 129 -10.54 4.57 4.59
N ARG A 130 -10.70 5.07 3.36
CA ARG A 130 -11.82 4.68 2.49
C ARG A 130 -11.82 3.17 2.24
N LEU A 131 -10.65 2.57 2.03
CA LEU A 131 -10.51 1.12 1.81
C LEU A 131 -10.85 0.32 3.06
N TRP A 132 -10.43 0.80 4.23
CA TRP A 132 -10.81 0.18 5.50
C TRP A 132 -12.32 0.20 5.71
N LEU A 133 -12.99 1.36 5.54
CA LEU A 133 -14.44 1.45 5.66
C LEU A 133 -15.17 0.57 4.64
N ALA A 134 -14.70 0.51 3.39
CA ALA A 134 -15.29 -0.38 2.39
C ALA A 134 -15.20 -1.86 2.79
N ARG A 135 -14.10 -2.27 3.45
CA ARG A 135 -13.96 -3.62 4.00
C ARG A 135 -14.92 -3.86 5.16
N VAL A 136 -15.03 -2.92 6.10
CA VAL A 136 -16.00 -3.00 7.21
C VAL A 136 -17.42 -3.10 6.67
N ARG A 137 -17.78 -2.28 5.68
CA ARG A 137 -19.09 -2.34 5.00
C ARG A 137 -19.35 -3.71 4.40
N THR A 138 -18.35 -4.33 3.79
CA THR A 138 -18.48 -5.69 3.23
C THR A 138 -18.74 -6.72 4.33
N MET A 139 -18.09 -6.59 5.49
CA MET A 139 -18.36 -7.46 6.64
C MET A 139 -19.80 -7.29 7.15
N VAL A 140 -20.30 -6.05 7.21
CA VAL A 140 -21.69 -5.76 7.58
C VAL A 140 -22.67 -6.35 6.56
N ARG A 141 -22.41 -6.21 5.26
CA ARG A 141 -23.21 -6.86 4.19
C ARG A 141 -23.28 -8.37 4.35
N ASN A 142 -22.16 -9.01 4.68
CA ASN A 142 -22.13 -10.46 4.92
C ASN A 142 -22.91 -10.88 6.17
N ARG A 143 -22.93 -10.04 7.22
CA ARG A 143 -23.79 -10.25 8.39
C ARG A 143 -25.27 -10.14 8.02
N ILE A 144 -25.65 -9.13 7.25
CA ILE A 144 -27.02 -8.97 6.72
C ILE A 144 -27.43 -10.21 5.91
N HIS A 145 -26.57 -10.70 5.02
CA HIS A 145 -26.80 -11.95 4.31
C HIS A 145 -27.02 -13.12 5.28
N THR A 146 -26.16 -13.27 6.28
CA THR A 146 -26.26 -14.33 7.29
C THR A 146 -27.59 -14.28 8.05
N VAL A 147 -28.05 -13.10 8.46
CA VAL A 147 -29.35 -12.93 9.13
C VAL A 147 -30.48 -13.35 8.20
N LEU A 148 -30.49 -12.86 6.95
CA LEU A 148 -31.50 -13.22 5.97
C LEU A 148 -31.47 -14.72 5.61
N ASP A 149 -30.30 -15.37 5.59
CA ASP A 149 -30.12 -16.78 5.21
C ASP A 149 -30.73 -17.75 6.23
N ARG A 150 -30.97 -17.31 7.48
CA ARG A 150 -31.70 -18.07 8.50
C ARG A 150 -33.17 -18.26 8.18
N HIS A 151 -33.72 -17.48 7.25
CA HIS A 151 -35.13 -17.46 6.92
C HIS A 151 -35.35 -17.92 5.46
N PRO A 152 -35.23 -19.22 5.14
CA PRO A 152 -35.29 -19.73 3.76
C PRO A 152 -36.67 -19.54 3.09
N ARG A 153 -37.72 -19.26 3.86
CA ARG A 153 -39.08 -18.98 3.35
C ARG A 153 -39.28 -17.53 2.94
N VAL A 154 -38.32 -16.65 3.24
CA VAL A 154 -38.38 -15.23 2.87
C VAL A 154 -37.89 -15.07 1.44
N GLU A 155 -38.81 -14.77 0.53
CA GLU A 155 -38.47 -14.51 -0.87
C GLU A 155 -37.72 -13.19 -1.03
N ARG A 156 -36.55 -13.26 -1.66
CA ARG A 156 -35.69 -12.09 -1.89
C ARG A 156 -35.93 -11.52 -3.27
N PRO A 157 -36.07 -10.19 -3.41
CA PRO A 157 -36.07 -9.54 -4.72
C PRO A 157 -34.80 -9.88 -5.51
N ALA A 158 -34.98 -10.26 -6.78
CA ALA A 158 -33.87 -10.53 -7.68
C ALA A 158 -33.23 -9.21 -8.15
N HIS A 159 -32.22 -8.74 -7.42
CA HIS A 159 -31.42 -7.58 -7.79
C HIS A 159 -29.97 -7.99 -8.06
N LYS A 160 -29.35 -7.34 -9.06
CA LYS A 160 -27.90 -7.52 -9.34
C LYS A 160 -27.04 -7.09 -8.15
N ASP A 161 -27.44 -6.03 -7.45
CA ASP A 161 -26.89 -5.64 -6.14
C ASP A 161 -28.02 -5.67 -5.11
N PRO A 162 -28.04 -6.62 -4.16
CA PRO A 162 -29.02 -6.67 -3.08
C PRO A 162 -29.06 -5.42 -2.19
N PHE A 163 -28.00 -4.62 -2.18
CA PHE A 163 -27.90 -3.39 -1.38
C PHE A 163 -28.20 -2.12 -2.18
N CYS A 164 -28.79 -2.25 -3.37
CA CYS A 164 -29.37 -1.12 -4.08
C CYS A 164 -30.52 -0.48 -3.27
N ASN A 165 -30.98 0.71 -3.67
CA ASN A 165 -32.05 1.42 -2.95
C ASN A 165 -33.32 0.57 -2.78
N GLN A 166 -33.73 -0.16 -3.82
CA GLN A 166 -34.88 -1.07 -3.78
C GLN A 166 -34.66 -2.25 -2.81
N GLY A 167 -33.50 -2.90 -2.88
CA GLY A 167 -33.16 -4.01 -1.99
C GLY A 167 -33.10 -3.58 -0.53
N LYS A 168 -32.50 -2.43 -0.22
CA LYS A 168 -32.54 -1.85 1.13
C LYS A 168 -33.95 -1.50 1.60
N ALA A 169 -34.77 -0.91 0.73
CA ALA A 169 -36.18 -0.61 1.05
C ALA A 169 -37.00 -1.88 1.30
N TRP A 170 -36.67 -3.00 0.66
CA TRP A 170 -37.23 -4.31 0.98
C TRP A 170 -36.72 -4.83 2.33
N MET A 171 -35.41 -4.78 2.60
CA MET A 171 -34.82 -5.22 3.89
C MET A 171 -35.37 -4.42 5.09
N LYS A 172 -35.81 -3.17 4.87
CA LYS A 172 -36.49 -2.36 5.91
C LYS A 172 -37.93 -2.81 6.19
N ARG A 173 -38.59 -3.48 5.25
CA ARG A 173 -40.01 -3.89 5.34
C ARG A 173 -40.21 -5.36 5.60
N VAL A 174 -39.20 -6.19 5.31
CA VAL A 174 -39.31 -7.65 5.47
C VAL A 174 -39.61 -8.00 6.93
N GLU A 175 -40.62 -8.86 7.10
CA GLU A 175 -41.03 -9.37 8.40
C GLU A 175 -40.12 -10.52 8.81
N LEU A 176 -39.48 -10.36 9.96
CA LEU A 176 -38.60 -11.36 10.58
C LEU A 176 -38.97 -11.49 12.07
N PRO A 177 -38.66 -12.63 12.71
CA PRO A 177 -38.78 -12.78 14.17
C PRO A 177 -38.00 -11.68 14.92
N GLY A 178 -38.50 -11.27 16.09
CA GLY A 178 -38.01 -10.10 16.84
C GLY A 178 -36.48 -9.96 16.93
N PRO A 179 -35.72 -10.98 17.36
CA PRO A 179 -34.26 -10.89 17.45
C PRO A 179 -33.56 -10.66 16.11
N ASP A 180 -33.94 -11.40 15.06
CA ASP A 180 -33.34 -11.24 13.72
C ASP A 180 -33.77 -9.94 13.04
N ARG A 181 -35.01 -9.46 13.31
CA ARG A 181 -35.48 -8.15 12.86
C ARG A 181 -34.65 -7.02 13.47
N GLN A 182 -34.33 -7.09 14.75
CA GLN A 182 -33.49 -6.10 15.43
C GLN A 182 -32.06 -6.10 14.85
N LEU A 183 -31.43 -7.28 14.74
CA LEU A 183 -30.09 -7.42 14.15
C LEU A 183 -30.03 -6.86 12.73
N LEU A 184 -31.03 -7.16 11.89
CA LEU A 184 -31.10 -6.63 10.53
C LEU A 184 -31.21 -5.11 10.52
N THR A 185 -32.00 -4.52 11.42
CA THR A 185 -32.13 -3.06 11.52
C THR A 185 -30.80 -2.41 11.91
N GLU A 186 -30.13 -2.90 12.95
CA GLU A 186 -28.83 -2.36 13.41
C GLU A 186 -27.74 -2.49 12.33
N ASP A 187 -27.65 -3.65 11.65
CA ASP A 187 -26.69 -3.85 10.57
C ASP A 187 -27.01 -2.95 9.35
N LEU A 188 -28.29 -2.68 9.04
CA LEU A 188 -28.68 -1.75 7.97
C LEU A 188 -28.33 -0.29 8.31
N GLU A 189 -28.55 0.15 9.54
CA GLU A 189 -28.18 1.49 10.00
C GLU A 189 -26.66 1.69 9.92
N LEU A 190 -25.89 0.69 10.37
CA LEU A 190 -24.43 0.70 10.24
C LEU A 190 -23.99 0.69 8.76
N HIS A 191 -24.66 -0.09 7.91
CA HIS A 191 -24.40 -0.10 6.46
C HIS A 191 -24.61 1.29 5.85
N GLU A 192 -25.70 1.97 6.17
CA GLU A 192 -26.02 3.31 5.68
C GLU A 192 -25.04 4.37 6.19
N LEU A 193 -24.63 4.30 7.46
CA LEU A 193 -23.61 5.16 8.03
C LEU A 193 -22.26 4.99 7.30
N LEU A 194 -21.83 3.75 7.09
CA LEU A 194 -20.59 3.45 6.37
C LEU A 194 -20.65 3.93 4.91
N ASP A 195 -21.78 3.75 4.23
CA ASP A 195 -22.00 4.27 2.87
C ASP A 195 -21.83 5.79 2.80
N LYS A 196 -22.41 6.53 3.77
CA LYS A 196 -22.27 7.99 3.87
C LYS A 196 -20.81 8.40 4.03
N HIS A 197 -20.07 7.79 4.96
CA HIS A 197 -18.66 8.11 5.18
C HIS A 197 -17.76 7.73 3.99
N ILE A 198 -18.05 6.61 3.32
CA ILE A 198 -17.31 6.22 2.11
C ILE A 198 -17.50 7.26 1.01
N ARG A 199 -18.74 7.71 0.75
CA ARG A 199 -19.02 8.73 -0.28
C ARG A 199 -18.30 10.05 0.01
N ALA A 200 -18.36 10.52 1.25
CA ALA A 200 -17.65 11.73 1.66
C ALA A 200 -16.11 11.60 1.47
N LEU A 201 -15.55 10.43 1.76
CA LEU A 201 -14.13 10.16 1.49
C LEU A 201 -13.83 10.07 -0.01
N GLU A 202 -14.72 9.52 -0.83
CA GLU A 202 -14.54 9.47 -2.29
C GLU A 202 -14.52 10.87 -2.91
N GLU A 203 -15.41 11.77 -2.46
CA GLU A 203 -15.42 13.18 -2.85
C GLU A 203 -14.12 13.88 -2.44
N ARG A 204 -13.67 13.66 -1.19
CA ARG A 204 -12.39 14.20 -0.71
C ARG A 204 -11.21 13.66 -1.50
N VAL A 205 -11.18 12.36 -1.81
CA VAL A 205 -10.10 11.75 -2.59
C VAL A 205 -10.05 12.32 -4.01
N GLU A 206 -11.20 12.54 -4.66
CA GLU A 206 -11.25 13.19 -5.97
C GLU A 206 -10.75 14.64 -5.89
N SER A 207 -11.18 15.39 -4.88
CA SER A 207 -10.77 16.79 -4.67
C SER A 207 -9.26 16.91 -4.40
N ASP A 208 -8.74 16.17 -3.43
CA ASP A 208 -7.32 16.18 -3.02
C ASP A 208 -6.36 15.77 -4.15
N ASN A 209 -6.87 15.09 -5.19
CA ASN A 209 -6.08 14.55 -6.30
C ASN A 209 -6.54 15.05 -7.67
N ALA A 210 -7.38 16.10 -7.73
CA ALA A 210 -7.96 16.60 -8.98
C ALA A 210 -6.91 17.02 -10.01
N ALA A 211 -5.78 17.58 -9.55
CA ALA A 211 -4.66 18.01 -10.39
C ALA A 211 -3.48 17.00 -10.43
N HIS A 212 -3.63 15.81 -9.82
CA HIS A 212 -2.52 14.85 -9.76
C HIS A 212 -2.35 14.15 -11.12
N ALA A 213 -1.34 14.57 -11.89
CA ALA A 213 -1.11 14.11 -13.27
C ALA A 213 -1.09 12.57 -13.41
N ASP A 214 -0.34 11.86 -12.57
CA ASP A 214 -0.30 10.39 -12.63
C ASP A 214 -1.67 9.74 -12.30
N ALA A 215 -2.44 10.29 -11.36
CA ALA A 215 -3.76 9.77 -11.02
C ALA A 215 -4.74 9.95 -12.19
N LEU A 216 -4.70 11.11 -12.85
CA LEU A 216 -5.49 11.39 -14.05
C LEU A 216 -5.10 10.47 -15.21
N ARG A 217 -3.81 10.31 -15.47
CA ARG A 217 -3.29 9.41 -16.51
C ARG A 217 -3.70 7.97 -16.26
N LEU A 218 -3.62 7.49 -15.02
CA LEU A 218 -4.01 6.14 -14.66
C LEU A 218 -5.50 5.88 -14.89
N ARG A 219 -6.38 6.89 -14.78
CA ARG A 219 -7.82 6.76 -15.08
C ARG A 219 -8.12 6.44 -16.54
N THR A 220 -7.16 6.66 -17.45
CA THR A 220 -7.32 6.27 -18.86
C THR A 220 -7.17 4.76 -19.06
N LEU A 221 -6.57 4.03 -18.10
CA LEU A 221 -6.45 2.59 -18.13
C LEU A 221 -7.82 1.93 -17.83
N PRO A 222 -8.33 1.03 -18.68
CA PRO A 222 -9.60 0.35 -18.44
C PRO A 222 -9.65 -0.30 -17.07
N GLY A 223 -10.76 -0.09 -16.35
CA GLY A 223 -10.96 -0.59 -15.00
C GLY A 223 -10.39 0.28 -13.87
N VAL A 224 -9.62 1.33 -14.19
CA VAL A 224 -9.12 2.28 -13.19
C VAL A 224 -9.98 3.54 -13.18
N GLY A 225 -10.67 3.78 -12.07
CA GLY A 225 -11.55 4.95 -11.89
C GLY A 225 -11.01 6.01 -10.94
N LYS A 226 -11.91 6.94 -10.56
CA LYS A 226 -11.65 8.07 -9.64
C LYS A 226 -11.05 7.68 -8.28
N VAL A 227 -11.33 6.48 -7.81
CA VAL A 227 -10.77 5.97 -6.53
C VAL A 227 -9.45 5.23 -6.76
N LEU A 228 -9.41 4.32 -7.74
CA LEU A 228 -8.24 3.46 -7.96
C LEU A 228 -7.05 4.23 -8.53
N GLY A 229 -7.28 5.26 -9.36
CA GLY A 229 -6.22 6.11 -9.92
C GLY A 229 -5.36 6.76 -8.81
N PRO A 230 -5.96 7.55 -7.90
CA PRO A 230 -5.27 8.12 -6.75
C PRO A 230 -4.61 7.08 -5.85
N VAL A 231 -5.28 5.96 -5.54
CA VAL A 231 -4.67 4.88 -4.73
C VAL A 231 -3.37 4.40 -5.38
N ILE A 232 -3.40 4.11 -6.68
CA ILE A 232 -2.23 3.61 -7.41
C ILE A 232 -1.14 4.68 -7.47
N ALA A 233 -1.47 5.91 -7.87
CA ALA A 233 -0.52 7.02 -8.00
C ALA A 233 0.19 7.31 -6.67
N LEU A 234 -0.58 7.48 -5.59
CA LEU A 234 -0.03 7.77 -4.27
C LEU A 234 0.84 6.61 -3.78
N GLU A 235 0.38 5.36 -3.85
CA GLU A 235 1.15 4.21 -3.35
C GLU A 235 2.45 3.95 -4.13
N ILE A 236 2.48 4.32 -5.41
CA ILE A 236 3.71 4.36 -6.23
C ILE A 236 4.62 5.50 -5.78
N ASP A 237 4.08 6.71 -5.62
CA ASP A 237 4.81 7.94 -5.27
C ASP A 237 6.04 8.15 -6.18
N GLY A 238 5.77 8.34 -7.47
CA GLY A 238 6.79 8.47 -8.52
C GLY A 238 7.27 7.13 -9.09
N VAL A 239 6.95 6.86 -10.36
CA VAL A 239 7.29 5.58 -11.01
C VAL A 239 8.79 5.38 -11.21
N GLY A 240 9.57 6.46 -11.29
CA GLY A 240 11.03 6.44 -11.50
C GLY A 240 11.82 5.64 -10.46
N ARG A 241 11.20 5.37 -9.30
CA ARG A 241 11.74 4.50 -8.24
C ARG A 241 11.91 3.04 -8.68
N PHE A 242 11.23 2.61 -9.74
CA PHE A 242 11.27 1.24 -10.24
C PHE A 242 12.00 1.18 -11.58
N LYS A 243 13.24 0.67 -11.59
CA LYS A 243 14.06 0.50 -12.80
C LYS A 243 13.39 -0.35 -13.89
N THR A 244 12.51 -1.28 -13.52
CA THR A 244 11.80 -2.16 -14.46
C THR A 244 10.37 -2.43 -14.00
N ALA A 245 9.50 -2.74 -14.96
CA ALA A 245 8.12 -3.14 -14.69
C ALA A 245 8.02 -4.39 -13.78
N ASP A 246 8.98 -5.32 -13.85
CA ASP A 246 8.98 -6.51 -12.98
C ASP A 246 9.34 -6.16 -11.52
N LYS A 247 10.24 -5.19 -11.28
CA LYS A 247 10.47 -4.66 -9.92
C LYS A 247 9.23 -3.98 -9.37
N PHE A 248 8.50 -3.24 -10.21
CA PHE A 248 7.22 -2.65 -9.83
C PHE A 248 6.17 -3.73 -9.50
N CYS A 249 6.02 -4.76 -10.34
CA CYS A 249 5.09 -5.87 -10.08
C CYS A 249 5.43 -6.63 -8.78
N ALA A 250 6.72 -6.78 -8.46
CA ALA A 250 7.16 -7.38 -7.20
C ALA A 250 6.78 -6.51 -5.99
N TYR A 251 7.02 -5.21 -6.06
CA TYR A 251 6.59 -4.26 -5.03
C TYR A 251 5.07 -4.25 -4.84
N ALA A 252 4.30 -4.30 -5.94
CA ALA A 252 2.85 -4.39 -5.94
C ALA A 252 2.31 -5.78 -5.52
N GLY A 253 3.17 -6.78 -5.25
CA GLY A 253 2.74 -8.10 -4.80
C GLY A 253 1.96 -8.90 -5.84
N LEU A 254 2.24 -8.68 -7.12
CA LEU A 254 1.60 -9.33 -8.27
C LEU A 254 2.47 -10.42 -8.91
N VAL A 255 3.48 -10.89 -8.18
CA VAL A 255 4.37 -11.99 -8.59
C VAL A 255 4.46 -13.05 -7.48
N PRO A 256 4.63 -14.33 -7.84
CA PRO A 256 4.90 -15.39 -6.88
C PRO A 256 6.35 -15.34 -6.36
N THR A 257 6.59 -15.98 -5.23
CA THR A 257 7.93 -16.37 -4.78
C THR A 257 8.55 -17.32 -5.81
N THR A 258 9.87 -17.24 -5.98
CA THR A 258 10.59 -18.06 -6.96
C THR A 258 11.78 -18.71 -6.26
N HIS A 259 11.89 -20.04 -6.38
CA HIS A 259 13.04 -20.81 -5.92
C HIS A 259 13.71 -21.42 -7.15
N SER A 260 15.00 -21.10 -7.34
CA SER A 260 15.79 -21.64 -8.45
C SER A 260 17.05 -22.30 -7.90
N SER A 261 17.22 -23.59 -8.18
CA SER A 261 18.39 -24.39 -7.76
C SER A 261 18.67 -25.46 -8.80
N GLY A 262 19.94 -25.65 -9.18
CA GLY A 262 20.34 -26.70 -10.12
C GLY A 262 19.59 -26.67 -11.46
N GLY A 263 19.37 -25.49 -12.02
CA GLY A 263 18.69 -25.30 -13.32
C GLY A 263 17.16 -25.44 -13.29
N LYS A 264 16.56 -25.85 -12.17
CA LYS A 264 15.10 -25.93 -12.00
C LYS A 264 14.59 -24.68 -11.31
N THR A 265 13.55 -24.06 -11.89
CA THR A 265 12.86 -22.91 -11.30
C THR A 265 11.44 -23.32 -10.93
N SER A 266 11.07 -23.13 -9.67
CA SER A 266 9.73 -23.35 -9.15
C SER A 266 9.14 -22.06 -8.60
N HIS A 267 7.82 -21.91 -8.72
CA HIS A 267 7.09 -20.76 -8.20
C HIS A 267 6.19 -21.19 -7.04
N GLY A 268 6.27 -20.45 -5.94
CA GLY A 268 5.52 -20.72 -4.71
C GLY A 268 4.36 -19.75 -4.51
N ARG A 269 4.08 -19.44 -3.25
CA ARG A 269 3.02 -18.50 -2.84
C ARG A 269 3.32 -17.08 -3.30
N MET A 270 2.29 -16.23 -3.35
CA MET A 270 2.46 -14.79 -3.57
C MET A 270 3.37 -14.18 -2.51
N LEU A 271 4.15 -13.16 -2.89
CA LEU A 271 5.05 -12.47 -1.96
C LEU A 271 4.28 -11.95 -0.73
N PRO A 272 4.71 -12.30 0.50
CA PRO A 272 4.02 -11.87 1.72
C PRO A 272 4.33 -10.40 2.08
N PHE A 273 5.55 -9.95 1.79
CA PHE A 273 6.00 -8.57 2.04
C PHE A 273 5.89 -7.73 0.77
N CYS A 274 4.73 -7.11 0.57
CA CYS A 274 4.44 -6.26 -0.59
C CYS A 274 3.53 -5.09 -0.22
N ASN A 275 3.37 -4.14 -1.15
CA ASN A 275 2.34 -3.12 -1.04
C ASN A 275 0.95 -3.74 -1.30
N ARG A 276 0.27 -4.12 -0.21
CA ARG A 276 -1.06 -4.74 -0.25
C ARG A 276 -2.13 -3.86 -0.90
N TRP A 277 -1.95 -2.53 -0.86
CA TRP A 277 -2.90 -1.57 -1.42
C TRP A 277 -2.82 -1.55 -2.94
N LEU A 278 -1.60 -1.56 -3.51
CA LEU A 278 -1.40 -1.75 -4.94
C LEU A 278 -1.91 -3.11 -5.42
N LYS A 279 -1.60 -4.18 -4.68
CA LYS A 279 -2.10 -5.52 -5.00
C LYS A 279 -3.62 -5.52 -5.13
N TRP A 280 -4.30 -5.01 -4.10
CA TRP A 280 -5.75 -4.88 -4.08
C TRP A 280 -6.25 -4.02 -5.26
N ALA A 281 -5.68 -2.83 -5.46
CA ALA A 281 -6.14 -1.89 -6.48
C ALA A 281 -6.06 -2.47 -7.89
N PHE A 282 -4.97 -3.16 -8.23
CA PHE A 282 -4.83 -3.80 -9.54
C PHE A 282 -5.74 -5.02 -9.72
N ILE A 283 -6.04 -5.76 -8.65
CA ILE A 283 -6.99 -6.89 -8.72
C ILE A 283 -8.41 -6.37 -8.97
N GLU A 284 -8.84 -5.34 -8.24
CA GLU A 284 -10.14 -4.70 -8.46
C GLU A 284 -10.24 -4.10 -9.87
N ALA A 285 -9.20 -3.37 -10.30
CA ALA A 285 -9.15 -2.80 -11.64
C ALA A 285 -9.24 -3.90 -12.71
N ALA A 286 -8.57 -5.04 -12.51
CA ALA A 286 -8.62 -6.16 -13.43
C ALA A 286 -10.02 -6.77 -13.56
N TRP A 287 -10.76 -6.92 -12.45
CA TRP A 287 -12.13 -7.43 -12.49
C TRP A 287 -13.04 -6.54 -13.34
N VAL A 288 -12.92 -5.22 -13.19
CA VAL A 288 -13.67 -4.26 -14.00
C VAL A 288 -13.18 -4.29 -15.46
N ALA A 289 -11.87 -4.27 -15.68
CA ALA A 289 -11.26 -4.24 -17.01
C ALA A 289 -11.63 -5.47 -17.87
N VAL A 290 -11.75 -6.65 -17.26
CA VAL A 290 -12.17 -7.88 -17.95
C VAL A 290 -13.58 -7.74 -18.54
N GLY A 291 -14.46 -6.95 -17.92
CA GLY A 291 -15.81 -6.70 -18.40
C GLY A 291 -15.95 -5.55 -19.39
N CYS A 292 -15.05 -4.55 -19.36
CA CYS A 292 -15.15 -3.33 -20.17
C CYS A 292 -14.06 -3.16 -21.26
N SER A 293 -13.13 -4.12 -21.37
CA SER A 293 -12.06 -4.07 -22.37
C SER A 293 -11.88 -5.42 -23.06
N ASP A 294 -12.03 -5.44 -24.39
CA ASP A 294 -11.82 -6.66 -25.19
C ASP A 294 -10.42 -7.24 -25.02
N TYR A 295 -9.41 -6.38 -24.88
CA TYR A 295 -8.03 -6.79 -24.66
C TYR A 295 -7.87 -7.55 -23.34
N PHE A 296 -8.29 -6.96 -22.22
CA PHE A 296 -8.16 -7.60 -20.90
C PHE A 296 -9.12 -8.78 -20.74
N GLY A 297 -10.33 -8.69 -21.29
CA GLY A 297 -11.31 -9.78 -21.31
C GLY A 297 -10.79 -10.99 -22.08
N SER A 298 -10.25 -10.80 -23.27
CA SER A 298 -9.65 -11.88 -24.07
C SER A 298 -8.41 -12.46 -23.40
N PHE A 299 -7.58 -11.61 -22.79
CA PHE A 299 -6.39 -12.05 -22.04
C PHE A 299 -6.76 -12.94 -20.85
N TYR A 300 -7.75 -12.53 -20.05
CA TYR A 300 -8.27 -13.33 -18.94
C TYR A 300 -8.86 -14.66 -19.42
N LYS A 301 -9.74 -14.64 -20.43
CA LYS A 301 -10.38 -15.84 -21.00
C LYS A 301 -9.34 -16.83 -21.55
N ARG A 302 -8.28 -16.34 -22.20
CA ARG A 302 -7.16 -17.17 -22.68
C ARG A 302 -6.47 -17.92 -21.56
N HIS A 303 -6.23 -17.26 -20.42
CA HIS A 303 -5.64 -17.94 -19.26
C HIS A 303 -6.60 -18.93 -18.61
N ARG A 304 -7.90 -18.62 -18.52
CA ARG A 304 -8.93 -19.57 -18.07
C ARG A 304 -8.97 -20.81 -18.95
N ALA A 305 -8.91 -20.65 -20.28
CA ALA A 305 -8.89 -21.76 -21.24
C ALA A 305 -7.65 -22.66 -21.10
N ARG A 306 -6.55 -22.15 -20.54
CA ARG A 306 -5.34 -22.93 -20.21
C ARG A 306 -5.41 -23.62 -18.84
N GLY A 307 -6.62 -23.80 -18.29
CA GLY A 307 -6.85 -24.48 -17.01
C GLY A 307 -6.60 -23.63 -15.76
N LYS A 308 -6.37 -22.32 -15.88
CA LYS A 308 -6.14 -21.44 -14.73
C LYS A 308 -7.45 -21.13 -14.02
N GLY A 309 -7.44 -21.17 -12.68
CA GLY A 309 -8.58 -20.77 -11.86
C GLY A 309 -8.92 -19.29 -12.00
N ALA A 310 -10.11 -18.87 -11.55
CA ALA A 310 -10.57 -17.47 -11.65
C ALA A 310 -9.59 -16.48 -11.02
N ASN A 311 -9.20 -16.75 -9.78
CA ASN A 311 -8.30 -15.89 -9.00
C ASN A 311 -6.87 -15.89 -9.56
N GLU A 312 -6.42 -17.00 -10.13
CA GLU A 312 -5.09 -17.06 -10.77
C GLU A 312 -5.09 -16.25 -12.07
N ALA A 313 -6.10 -16.46 -12.94
CA ALA A 313 -6.23 -15.73 -14.19
C ALA A 313 -6.40 -14.21 -13.96
N ILE A 314 -7.18 -13.78 -12.96
CA ILE A 314 -7.32 -12.35 -12.68
C ILE A 314 -6.03 -11.75 -12.12
N THR A 315 -5.26 -12.51 -11.34
CA THR A 315 -3.95 -12.05 -10.84
C THR A 315 -2.96 -11.88 -11.98
N ILE A 316 -2.99 -12.77 -12.98
CA ILE A 316 -2.18 -12.64 -14.21
C ILE A 316 -2.59 -11.39 -15.00
N THR A 317 -3.89 -11.13 -15.14
CA THR A 317 -4.42 -9.90 -15.76
C THR A 317 -4.00 -8.65 -14.99
N ALA A 318 -4.11 -8.65 -13.66
CA ALA A 318 -3.67 -7.56 -12.80
C ALA A 318 -2.16 -7.29 -12.94
N ARG A 319 -1.34 -8.33 -13.00
CA ARG A 319 0.11 -8.19 -13.30
C ARG A 319 0.33 -7.55 -14.66
N ARG A 320 -0.45 -7.93 -15.69
CA ARG A 320 -0.36 -7.31 -17.02
C ARG A 320 -0.77 -5.83 -16.98
N MET A 321 -1.82 -5.48 -16.24
CA MET A 321 -2.24 -4.10 -16.03
C MET A 321 -1.17 -3.28 -15.31
N ALA A 322 -0.54 -3.82 -14.26
CA ALA A 322 0.55 -3.16 -13.56
C ALA A 322 1.75 -2.88 -14.48
N LYS A 323 2.12 -3.80 -15.38
CA LYS A 323 3.15 -3.55 -16.39
C LYS A 323 2.77 -2.42 -17.35
N ILE A 324 1.51 -2.37 -17.78
CA ILE A 324 1.01 -1.29 -18.65
C ILE A 324 1.00 0.05 -17.91
N ALA A 325 0.52 0.09 -16.67
CA ALA A 325 0.52 1.27 -15.82
C ALA A 325 1.95 1.80 -15.60
N TRP A 326 2.91 0.92 -15.28
CA TRP A 326 4.32 1.32 -15.18
C TRP A 326 4.82 1.97 -16.46
N LYS A 327 4.55 1.35 -17.63
CA LYS A 327 4.95 1.90 -18.93
C LYS A 327 4.29 3.25 -19.23
N MET A 328 2.98 3.39 -18.98
CA MET A 328 2.24 4.65 -19.13
C MET A 328 2.83 5.78 -18.28
N LEU A 329 3.13 5.48 -17.01
CA LEU A 329 3.71 6.46 -16.09
C LEU A 329 5.15 6.81 -16.49
N THR A 330 5.97 5.84 -16.90
CA THR A 330 7.35 6.10 -17.33
C THR A 330 7.41 6.92 -18.61
N GLU A 331 6.53 6.64 -19.57
CA GLU A 331 6.44 7.35 -20.85
C GLU A 331 5.57 8.63 -20.77
N GLN A 332 5.04 8.94 -19.58
CA GLN A 332 4.17 10.09 -19.33
C GLN A 332 2.97 10.21 -20.30
N ARG A 333 2.39 9.08 -20.70
CA ARG A 333 1.30 9.01 -21.70
C ARG A 333 0.06 8.27 -21.22
N ASP A 334 -1.05 8.60 -21.86
CA ASP A 334 -2.32 7.91 -21.64
C ASP A 334 -2.33 6.49 -22.21
N TYR A 335 -3.30 5.71 -21.74
CA TYR A 335 -3.53 4.36 -22.23
C TYR A 335 -3.99 4.40 -23.69
N SER A 336 -3.33 3.60 -24.52
CA SER A 336 -3.69 3.38 -25.91
C SER A 336 -3.89 1.88 -26.15
N LYS A 337 -4.93 1.53 -26.92
CA LYS A 337 -5.19 0.13 -27.31
C LYS A 337 -4.08 -0.42 -28.23
N VAL A 338 -3.50 0.46 -29.05
CA VAL A 338 -2.37 0.15 -29.94
C VAL A 338 -1.07 0.50 -29.23
N PRO A 339 -0.06 -0.39 -29.23
CA PRO A 339 1.26 -0.02 -28.72
C PRO A 339 1.81 1.15 -29.53
N VAL A 340 2.10 2.27 -28.86
CA VAL A 340 2.87 3.34 -29.51
C VAL A 340 4.28 2.80 -29.73
N ILE A 341 4.67 2.61 -30.99
CA ILE A 341 6.03 2.21 -31.36
C ILE A 341 6.90 3.48 -31.25
N THR A 342 7.42 3.76 -30.07
CA THR A 342 8.47 4.76 -29.89
C THR A 342 9.81 4.11 -30.22
N LYS A 343 10.06 3.87 -31.51
CA LYS A 343 11.45 3.68 -31.95
C LYS A 343 12.06 5.09 -31.99
N PRO A 344 13.18 5.37 -31.31
CA PRO A 344 13.94 6.56 -31.68
C PRO A 344 14.31 6.39 -33.16
N LEU A 345 13.87 7.32 -34.00
CA LEU A 345 14.42 7.43 -35.35
C LEU A 345 15.90 7.77 -35.13
N SER A 346 16.76 6.78 -35.37
CA SER A 346 18.18 7.06 -35.62
C SER A 346 18.22 8.03 -36.80
N PRO A 347 18.97 9.15 -36.73
CA PRO A 347 19.17 10.04 -37.87
C PRO A 347 19.83 9.37 -39.09
N ALA A 348 20.21 8.09 -39.01
CA ALA A 348 20.95 7.38 -40.06
C ALA A 348 20.08 6.70 -41.15
N ALA A 349 18.78 7.03 -41.28
CA ALA A 349 17.91 6.42 -42.30
C ALA A 349 17.37 7.41 -43.35
N LEU A 350 17.95 8.62 -43.44
CA LEU A 350 17.64 9.61 -44.48
C LEU A 350 18.91 10.08 -45.20
N VAL A 351 19.86 9.20 -45.49
CA VAL A 351 20.81 9.35 -46.61
C VAL A 351 21.24 7.95 -47.05
N SER A 352 20.70 7.47 -48.16
CA SER A 352 21.42 6.68 -49.18
C SER A 352 20.45 6.31 -50.30
N ASP A 353 20.73 6.96 -51.44
CA ASP A 353 20.31 6.76 -52.84
C ASP A 353 18.84 6.98 -53.26
#